data_AF-A0AAD7IJI9-F1
#
_entry.id   AF-A0AAD7IJI9-F1
#
_cell.length_a   1.000
_cell.length_b   1.000
_cell.length_c   1.000
_cell.angle_alpha   90.00
_cell.angle_beta   90.00
_cell.angle_gamma   90.00
#
_symmetry.space_group_name_H-M   'P 1'
#
loop_
_entity.id
_entity.type
_entity.pdbx_description
1 polymer ?
#
loop_
_entity_poly.entity_id
_entity_poly.type
_entity_poly.pdbx_seq_one_letter_code
_entity_poly.pdbx_strand_id
1 'polypeptide(L)'
;MQDINQWAEVHNGDCLPIVAWQALGLLSNLEARKSKILVIGLCRTASTTPRTYYTLKEVYVASTAEVKRIFKGRSNNPGRVLREHEEIRLKDGALGAMLILTLEMTADDSRPLMTALGQLSTMTMHPLGVFNVHRTSLQQIGQLPEVMWKTCLSNVLRGGLFSFTFRTS
;
A
#
# COMPACT_ATOMS: atom_id res chain seq x y z
N MET A 1 1.47 16.81 4.52
CA MET A 1 1.88 15.56 5.20
C MET A 1 0.87 15.09 6.24
N GLN A 2 0.21 15.98 7.00
CA GLN A 2 -0.79 15.56 8.00
C GLN A 2 -1.97 14.80 7.37
N ASP A 3 -2.46 15.26 6.22
CA ASP A 3 -3.61 14.65 5.55
C ASP A 3 -3.35 13.25 4.98
N ILE A 4 -2.18 12.99 4.39
CA ILE A 4 -1.84 11.66 3.86
C ILE A 4 -1.64 10.65 4.99
N ASN A 5 -1.20 11.09 6.17
CA ASN A 5 -1.14 10.26 7.37
C ASN A 5 -2.56 9.94 7.88
N GLN A 6 -3.44 10.95 7.99
CA GLN A 6 -4.84 10.73 8.39
C GLN A 6 -5.58 9.81 7.41
N TRP A 7 -5.36 9.99 6.11
CA TRP A 7 -5.88 9.08 5.08
C TRP A 7 -5.41 7.65 5.35
N ALA A 8 -4.10 7.46 5.57
CA ALA A 8 -3.56 6.13 5.80
C ALA A 8 -4.11 5.49 7.07
N GLU A 9 -4.24 6.25 8.17
CA GLU A 9 -4.83 5.75 9.42
C GLU A 9 -6.24 5.20 9.21
N VAL A 10 -7.09 5.89 8.45
CA VAL A 10 -8.45 5.43 8.13
C VAL A 10 -8.44 4.16 7.29
N HIS A 11 -7.49 4.01 6.37
CA HIS A 11 -7.43 2.85 5.45
C HIS A 11 -6.55 1.68 5.93
N ASN A 12 -5.71 1.91 6.94
CA ASN A 12 -4.80 0.89 7.52
C ASN A 12 -5.56 -0.15 8.34
N GLY A 13 -6.76 0.16 8.81
CA GLY A 13 -7.62 -0.75 9.57
C GLY A 13 -8.46 -1.70 8.70
N ASP A 14 -8.66 -1.39 7.41
CA ASP A 14 -9.58 -2.12 6.55
C ASP A 14 -8.95 -2.55 5.21
N CYS A 15 -8.59 -1.61 4.35
CA CYS A 15 -8.38 -1.83 2.93
C CYS A 15 -6.91 -2.01 2.59
N LEU A 16 -6.02 -1.18 3.13
CA LEU A 16 -4.59 -1.23 2.79
C LEU A 16 -3.95 -2.57 3.14
N PRO A 17 -4.25 -3.20 4.30
CA PRO A 17 -3.78 -4.55 4.57
C PRO A 17 -4.29 -5.54 3.51
N ILE A 18 -5.59 -5.57 3.24
CA ILE A 18 -6.20 -6.51 2.28
C ILE A 18 -5.60 -6.34 0.88
N VAL A 19 -5.49 -5.10 0.40
CA VAL A 19 -4.88 -4.77 -0.89
C VAL A 19 -3.43 -5.22 -0.94
N ALA A 20 -2.64 -4.99 0.10
CA ALA A 20 -1.25 -5.39 0.11
C ALA A 20 -1.09 -6.92 0.16
N TRP A 21 -1.95 -7.64 0.88
CA TRP A 21 -1.98 -9.11 0.84
C TRP A 21 -2.21 -9.64 -0.58
N GLN A 22 -3.18 -9.04 -1.29
CA GLN A 22 -3.49 -9.39 -2.67
C GLN A 22 -2.36 -8.98 -3.63
N ALA A 23 -1.91 -7.73 -3.57
CA ALA A 23 -0.91 -7.19 -4.50
C ALA A 23 0.46 -7.88 -4.39
N LEU A 24 0.88 -8.24 -3.17
CA LEU A 24 2.19 -8.87 -2.95
C LEU A 24 2.15 -10.40 -3.16
N GLY A 25 0.96 -11.00 -3.21
CA GLY A 25 0.78 -12.45 -3.36
C GLY A 25 1.03 -13.22 -2.07
N LEU A 26 0.67 -12.65 -0.92
CA LEU A 26 1.05 -13.20 0.40
C LEU A 26 0.30 -14.49 0.76
N LEU A 27 -0.82 -14.78 0.09
CA LEU A 27 -1.58 -16.02 0.31
C LEU A 27 -0.82 -17.27 -0.15
N SER A 28 -0.08 -17.15 -1.26
CA SER A 28 0.72 -18.24 -1.82
C SER A 28 2.17 -18.19 -1.35
N ASN A 29 2.73 -17.00 -1.16
CA ASN A 29 4.12 -16.82 -0.75
C ASN A 29 4.25 -15.70 0.29
N LEU A 30 4.24 -16.07 1.57
CA LEU A 30 4.39 -15.12 2.66
C LEU A 30 5.75 -14.39 2.61
N GLU A 31 6.80 -15.03 2.09
CA GLU A 31 8.16 -14.45 1.97
C GLU A 31 8.21 -13.29 0.96
N ALA A 32 7.20 -13.14 0.10
CA ALA A 32 7.10 -11.98 -0.79
C ALA A 32 7.04 -10.64 -0.04
N ARG A 33 6.62 -10.63 1.24
CA ARG A 33 6.64 -9.42 2.10
C ARG A 33 8.05 -8.82 2.27
N LYS A 34 9.10 -9.62 2.13
CA LYS A 34 10.51 -9.20 2.28
C LYS A 34 11.15 -8.75 0.97
N SER A 35 10.57 -9.16 -0.16
CA SER A 35 11.13 -8.92 -1.49
C SER A 35 10.33 -7.93 -2.33
N LYS A 36 9.10 -7.59 -1.92
CA LYS A 36 8.20 -6.69 -2.63
C LYS A 36 7.66 -5.58 -1.73
N ILE A 37 7.40 -4.41 -2.33
CA ILE A 37 6.82 -3.22 -1.71
C ILE A 37 5.69 -2.74 -2.59
N LEU A 38 4.54 -2.40 -2.01
CA LEU A 38 3.45 -1.79 -2.72
C LEU A 38 3.67 -0.27 -2.76
N VAL A 39 3.73 0.31 -3.96
CA VAL A 39 3.85 1.76 -4.15
C VAL A 39 2.53 2.27 -4.72
N ILE A 40 1.93 3.27 -4.09
CA ILE A 40 0.63 3.84 -4.46
C ILE A 40 0.82 5.33 -4.78
N GLY A 41 0.55 5.71 -6.02
CA GLY A 41 0.42 7.10 -6.46
C GLY A 41 -1.00 7.59 -6.25
N LEU A 42 -1.15 8.71 -5.56
CA LEU A 42 -2.42 9.29 -5.15
C LEU A 42 -2.54 10.72 -5.67
N CYS A 43 -3.72 11.10 -6.16
CA CYS A 43 -4.04 12.49 -6.48
C CYS A 43 -4.98 13.08 -5.43
N ARG A 44 -4.66 14.29 -4.96
CA ARG A 44 -5.52 15.02 -4.04
C ARG A 44 -6.85 15.39 -4.71
N THR A 45 -7.95 15.22 -3.98
CA THR A 45 -9.29 15.65 -4.39
C THR A 45 -9.69 16.94 -3.68
N ALA A 46 -10.83 17.52 -4.07
CA ALA A 46 -11.46 18.62 -3.36
C ALA A 46 -12.13 18.20 -2.03
N SER A 47 -12.13 16.91 -1.69
CA SER A 47 -12.77 16.40 -0.48
C SER A 47 -12.05 16.86 0.78
N THR A 48 -12.84 17.14 1.82
CA THR A 48 -12.37 17.36 3.20
C THR A 48 -12.55 16.13 4.08
N THR A 49 -13.04 15.01 3.54
CA THR A 49 -13.20 13.76 4.29
C THR A 49 -11.93 12.90 4.15
N PRO A 50 -11.29 12.46 5.25
CA PRO A 50 -10.06 11.66 5.20
C PRO A 50 -10.13 10.42 4.31
N ARG A 51 -11.31 9.77 4.28
CA ARG A 51 -11.57 8.59 3.44
C ARG A 51 -11.43 8.86 1.95
N THR A 52 -11.74 10.07 1.49
CA THR A 52 -11.80 10.47 0.08
C THR A 52 -10.89 11.64 -0.26
N TYR A 53 -9.95 12.00 0.63
CA TYR A 53 -8.90 12.99 0.36
C TYR A 53 -8.16 12.72 -0.95
N TYR A 54 -8.01 11.44 -1.32
CA TYR A 54 -7.20 11.01 -2.43
C TYR A 54 -7.94 10.03 -3.34
N THR A 55 -7.69 10.14 -4.64
CA THR A 55 -8.03 9.11 -5.63
C THR A 55 -6.79 8.38 -6.11
N LEU A 56 -6.95 7.12 -6.50
CA LEU A 56 -5.87 6.34 -7.10
C LEU A 56 -5.44 6.95 -8.44
N LYS A 57 -4.14 7.23 -8.58
CA LYS A 57 -3.53 7.58 -9.87
C LYS A 57 -2.89 6.35 -10.50
N GLU A 58 -2.00 5.71 -9.75
CA GLU A 58 -1.24 4.54 -10.19
C GLU A 58 -0.90 3.66 -8.99
N VAL A 59 -0.69 2.36 -9.22
CA VAL A 59 -0.17 1.44 -8.22
C VAL A 59 0.78 0.45 -8.86
N TYR A 60 1.93 0.25 -8.21
CA TYR A 60 3.04 -0.55 -8.70
C TYR A 60 3.58 -1.45 -7.59
N VAL A 61 3.86 -2.70 -7.91
CA VAL A 61 4.53 -3.64 -7.00
C VAL A 61 6.01 -3.65 -7.32
N ALA A 62 6.79 -2.89 -6.54
CA ALA A 62 8.23 -2.77 -6.71
C ALA A 62 8.96 -3.88 -5.98
N SER A 63 10.14 -4.28 -6.46
CA SER A 63 11.06 -5.08 -5.65
C SER A 63 11.71 -4.21 -4.56
N THR A 64 12.04 -4.81 -3.42
CA THR A 64 12.81 -4.12 -2.38
C THR A 64 14.18 -3.66 -2.88
N ALA A 65 14.77 -4.35 -3.86
CA ALA A 65 16.05 -3.97 -4.47
C ALA A 65 15.94 -2.67 -5.28
N GLU A 66 14.89 -2.51 -6.09
CA GLU A 66 14.63 -1.27 -6.83
C GLU A 66 14.42 -0.10 -5.88
N VAL A 67 13.59 -0.28 -4.86
CA VAL A 67 13.34 0.77 -3.84
C VAL A 67 14.63 1.10 -3.09
N LYS A 68 15.42 0.11 -2.66
CA LYS A 68 16.72 0.35 -2.00
C LYS A 68 17.67 1.18 -2.85
N ARG A 69 17.66 0.98 -4.18
CA ARG A 69 18.49 1.76 -5.11
C ARG A 69 18.08 3.23 -5.12
N ILE A 70 16.78 3.52 -5.15
CA ILE A 70 16.24 4.89 -5.12
C ILE A 70 16.59 5.61 -3.81
N PHE A 71 16.54 4.89 -2.69
CA PHE A 71 16.81 5.43 -1.35
C PHE A 71 18.27 5.26 -0.88
N LYS A 72 19.19 4.93 -1.79
CA LYS A 72 20.60 4.76 -1.44
C LYS A 72 21.15 6.09 -0.89
N GLY A 73 21.76 6.02 0.30
CA GLY A 73 22.33 7.20 0.98
C GLY A 73 21.31 8.11 1.68
N ARG A 74 20.00 7.78 1.65
CA ARG A 74 18.98 8.53 2.40
C ARG A 74 18.83 7.98 3.81
N SER A 75 18.69 8.87 4.79
CA SER A 75 18.47 8.51 6.21
C SER A 75 17.14 7.78 6.42
N ASN A 76 16.08 8.23 5.74
CA ASN A 76 14.78 7.58 5.74
C ASN A 76 14.74 6.50 4.65
N ASN A 77 15.30 5.34 4.96
CA ASN A 77 15.36 4.20 4.03
C ASN A 77 14.21 3.21 4.31
N PRO A 78 13.39 2.85 3.30
CA PRO A 78 12.31 1.88 3.42
C PRO A 78 12.70 0.54 4.07
N GLY A 79 13.90 0.03 3.79
CA GLY A 79 14.39 -1.21 4.39
C GLY A 79 14.81 -1.08 5.85
N ARG A 80 15.10 0.13 6.33
CA ARG A 80 15.28 0.40 7.77
C ARG A 80 13.93 0.44 8.48
N VAL A 81 12.99 1.23 7.95
CA VAL A 81 11.62 1.35 8.49
C VAL A 81 10.94 -0.01 8.58
N LEU A 82 11.04 -0.83 7.53
CA LEU A 82 10.44 -2.18 7.54
C LEU A 82 11.01 -3.06 8.65
N ARG A 83 12.34 -3.05 8.87
CA ARG A 83 12.98 -3.87 9.92
C ARG A 83 12.59 -3.44 11.32
N GLU A 84 12.67 -2.13 11.59
CA GLU A 84 12.31 -1.57 12.90
C GLU A 84 10.86 -1.89 13.26
N HIS A 85 9.95 -1.81 12.28
CA HIS A 85 8.56 -2.17 12.51
C HIS A 85 8.30 -3.68 12.54
N GLU A 86 9.04 -4.49 11.78
CA GLU A 86 8.88 -5.95 11.83
C GLU A 86 9.13 -6.50 13.24
N GLU A 87 10.20 -6.05 13.90
CA GLU A 87 10.51 -6.46 15.28
C GLU A 87 9.39 -6.11 16.27
N ILE A 88 8.74 -4.97 16.09
CA ILE A 88 7.60 -4.54 16.92
C ILE A 88 6.39 -5.42 16.61
N ARG A 89 6.03 -5.58 15.33
CA ARG A 89 4.83 -6.34 14.93
C ARG A 89 4.90 -7.81 15.29
N LEU A 90 6.10 -8.41 15.28
CA LEU A 90 6.28 -9.79 15.73
C LEU A 90 5.91 -9.96 17.21
N LYS A 91 6.16 -8.96 18.07
CA LYS A 91 5.73 -8.97 19.48
C LYS A 91 4.22 -8.88 19.62
N ASP A 92 3.54 -8.25 18.68
CA ASP A 92 2.08 -8.14 18.61
C ASP A 92 1.40 -9.41 18.02
N GLY A 93 2.17 -10.48 17.75
CA GLY A 93 1.65 -11.72 17.17
C GLY A 93 1.46 -11.69 15.65
N ALA A 94 2.06 -10.72 14.94
CA ALA A 94 2.11 -10.74 13.49
C ALA A 94 3.05 -11.86 12.98
N LEU A 95 2.84 -12.31 11.74
CA LEU A 95 3.72 -13.21 11.00
C LEU A 95 4.92 -12.46 10.37
N GLY A 96 4.98 -11.15 10.54
CA GLY A 96 5.99 -10.24 10.01
C GLY A 96 5.39 -8.87 9.69
N ALA A 97 6.11 -8.07 8.91
CA ALA A 97 5.63 -6.80 8.40
C ALA A 97 5.75 -6.72 6.88
N MET A 98 4.98 -5.82 6.28
CA MET A 98 5.08 -5.40 4.90
C MET A 98 5.10 -3.87 4.84
N LEU A 99 5.60 -3.31 3.74
CA LEU A 99 5.69 -1.87 3.56
C LEU A 99 4.86 -1.41 2.37
N ILE A 100 4.05 -0.38 2.61
CA ILE A 100 3.40 0.39 1.56
C ILE A 100 4.05 1.77 1.51
N LEU A 101 4.36 2.25 0.31
CA LEU A 101 4.79 3.62 0.07
C LEU A 101 3.65 4.36 -0.61
N THR A 102 3.22 5.49 -0.07
CA THR A 102 2.22 6.34 -0.73
C THR A 102 2.82 7.68 -1.10
N LEU A 103 2.50 8.13 -2.31
CA LEU A 103 3.02 9.36 -2.90
C LEU A 103 1.87 10.21 -3.36
N GLU A 104 1.89 11.46 -2.93
CA GLU A 104 0.99 12.46 -3.49
C GLU A 104 1.58 13.00 -4.80
N MET A 105 0.81 12.88 -5.87
CA MET A 105 1.13 13.31 -7.23
C MET A 105 0.07 14.29 -7.71
N THR A 106 0.48 15.30 -8.46
CA THR A 106 -0.46 16.22 -9.11
C THR A 106 -1.20 15.49 -10.23
N ALA A 107 -2.39 15.96 -10.61
CA ALA A 107 -3.21 15.32 -11.63
C ALA A 107 -2.49 15.26 -13.00
N ASP A 108 -1.75 16.31 -13.33
CA ASP A 108 -0.95 16.51 -14.54
C ASP A 108 0.42 15.81 -14.53
N ASP A 109 0.86 15.23 -13.40
CA ASP A 109 2.13 14.52 -13.34
C ASP A 109 2.13 13.28 -14.25
N SER A 110 2.84 13.31 -15.36
CA SER A 110 2.92 12.19 -16.30
C SER A 110 4.11 11.26 -16.04
N ARG A 111 4.89 11.50 -14.98
CA ARG A 111 6.05 10.66 -14.68
C ARG A 111 5.62 9.27 -14.22
N PRO A 112 6.34 8.21 -14.60
CA PRO A 112 6.13 6.89 -14.03
C PRO A 112 6.30 6.91 -12.50
N LEU A 113 5.48 6.15 -11.77
CA LEU A 113 5.46 6.15 -10.31
C LEU A 113 6.84 5.95 -9.65
N MET A 114 7.67 5.06 -10.22
CA MET A 114 9.02 4.81 -9.68
C MET A 114 10.00 5.97 -9.95
N THR A 115 9.81 6.73 -11.03
CA THR A 115 10.56 7.96 -11.28
C THR A 115 10.14 9.05 -10.30
N ALA A 116 8.83 9.21 -10.10
CA ALA A 116 8.27 10.14 -9.12
C ALA A 116 8.75 9.82 -7.70
N LEU A 117 8.83 8.53 -7.34
CA LEU A 117 9.36 8.04 -6.06
C LEU A 117 10.78 8.54 -5.75
N GLY A 118 11.63 8.65 -6.76
CA GLY A 118 12.99 9.16 -6.58
C GLY A 118 13.08 10.67 -6.44
N GLN A 119 12.08 11.41 -6.93
CA GLN A 119 12.16 12.87 -7.11
C GLN A 119 11.30 13.64 -6.11
N LEU A 120 10.18 13.06 -5.66
CA LEU A 120 9.25 13.73 -4.75
C LEU A 120 9.70 13.63 -3.30
N SER A 121 9.53 14.71 -2.56
CA SER A 121 9.74 14.77 -1.10
C SER A 121 8.50 14.34 -0.31
N THR A 122 7.33 14.32 -0.94
CA THR A 122 6.01 14.04 -0.35
C THR A 122 5.66 12.56 -0.47
N MET A 123 6.40 11.72 0.25
CA MET A 123 6.09 10.30 0.40
C MET A 123 5.85 9.96 1.87
N THR A 124 4.94 9.04 2.12
CA THR A 124 4.79 8.40 3.43
C THR A 124 4.99 6.90 3.35
N MET A 125 5.57 6.34 4.42
CA MET A 125 5.87 4.92 4.55
C MET A 125 4.92 4.33 5.57
N HIS A 126 4.18 3.28 5.18
CA HIS A 126 3.18 2.64 6.01
C HIS A 126 3.59 1.19 6.28
N PRO A 127 4.32 0.94 7.38
CA PRO A 127 4.66 -0.40 7.80
C PRO A 127 3.43 -1.08 8.44
N LEU A 128 2.93 -2.13 7.77
CA LEU A 128 1.75 -2.86 8.19
C LEU A 128 2.12 -4.25 8.71
N GLY A 129 1.47 -4.66 9.80
CA GLY A 129 1.59 -6.00 10.34
C GLY A 129 0.90 -7.03 9.45
N VAL A 130 1.55 -8.17 9.24
CA VAL A 130 1.03 -9.29 8.47
C VAL A 130 0.42 -10.29 9.44
N PHE A 131 -0.88 -10.18 9.74
CA PHE A 131 -1.54 -11.01 10.76
C PHE A 131 -2.22 -12.24 10.18
N ASN A 132 -2.26 -13.33 10.96
CA ASN A 132 -2.90 -14.58 10.55
C ASN A 132 -4.42 -14.44 10.33
N VAL A 133 -5.09 -13.52 11.04
CA VAL A 133 -6.52 -13.24 10.83
C VAL A 133 -6.81 -12.79 9.38
N HIS A 134 -5.95 -11.97 8.79
CA HIS A 134 -6.08 -11.58 7.39
C HIS A 134 -5.88 -12.77 6.45
N ARG A 135 -4.90 -13.64 6.76
CA ARG A 135 -4.68 -14.87 5.98
C ARG A 135 -5.93 -15.74 5.95
N THR A 136 -6.51 -16.04 7.11
CA THR A 136 -7.68 -16.91 7.21
C THR A 136 -8.88 -16.34 6.45
N SER A 137 -9.16 -15.05 6.61
CA SER A 137 -10.28 -14.40 5.90
C SER A 137 -10.07 -14.38 4.38
N LEU A 138 -8.85 -14.10 3.92
CA LEU A 138 -8.55 -14.00 2.50
C LEU A 138 -8.35 -15.35 1.82
N GLN A 139 -7.97 -16.41 2.55
CA GLN A 139 -7.88 -17.77 2.01
C GLN A 139 -9.21 -18.29 1.49
N GLN A 140 -10.33 -17.86 2.07
CA GLN A 140 -11.67 -18.22 1.60
C GLN A 140 -12.00 -17.64 0.21
N ILE A 141 -11.32 -16.56 -0.16
CA ILE A 141 -11.53 -15.81 -1.39
C ILE A 141 -10.47 -16.19 -2.44
N GLY A 142 -9.26 -16.47 -1.97
CA GLY A 142 -8.11 -16.74 -2.82
C GLY A 142 -7.43 -15.47 -3.32
N GLN A 143 -6.46 -15.69 -4.22
CA GLN A 143 -5.68 -14.65 -4.86
C GLN A 143 -6.49 -14.02 -5.99
N LEU A 144 -6.71 -12.71 -5.93
CA LEU A 144 -7.42 -11.98 -6.96
C LEU A 144 -6.49 -11.67 -8.15
N PRO A 145 -7.03 -11.64 -9.38
CA PRO A 145 -6.37 -11.04 -10.53
C PRO A 145 -6.01 -9.57 -10.28
N GLU A 146 -4.95 -9.10 -10.93
CA GLU A 146 -4.43 -7.75 -10.74
C GLU A 146 -5.48 -6.66 -10.94
N VAL A 147 -6.23 -6.77 -12.04
CA VAL A 147 -7.29 -5.82 -12.40
C VAL A 147 -8.35 -5.73 -11.30
N MET A 148 -8.70 -6.84 -10.66
CA MET A 148 -9.76 -6.86 -9.64
C MET A 148 -9.35 -6.13 -8.37
N TRP A 149 -8.20 -6.47 -7.77
CA TRP A 149 -7.80 -5.80 -6.53
C TRP A 149 -7.48 -4.32 -6.74
N LYS A 150 -6.99 -3.93 -7.94
CA LYS A 150 -6.81 -2.51 -8.31
C LYS A 150 -8.15 -1.77 -8.37
N THR A 151 -9.17 -2.39 -8.95
CA THR A 151 -10.53 -1.81 -8.95
C THR A 151 -11.09 -1.68 -7.54
N CYS A 152 -10.90 -2.69 -6.67
CA CYS A 152 -11.31 -2.58 -5.27
C CYS A 152 -10.62 -1.41 -4.56
N LEU A 153 -9.30 -1.27 -4.72
CA LEU A 153 -8.55 -0.15 -4.16
C LEU A 153 -9.11 1.19 -4.66
N SER A 154 -9.33 1.33 -5.97
CA SER A 154 -9.90 2.55 -6.56
C SER A 154 -11.29 2.88 -6.00
N ASN A 155 -12.15 1.87 -5.82
CA ASN A 155 -13.49 2.04 -5.25
C ASN A 155 -13.45 2.50 -3.79
N VAL A 156 -12.57 1.92 -2.98
CA VAL A 156 -12.39 2.32 -1.58
C VAL A 156 -11.95 3.78 -1.47
N LEU A 157 -11.02 4.20 -2.32
CA LEU A 157 -10.52 5.58 -2.33
C LEU A 157 -11.56 6.59 -2.80
N ARG A 158 -12.60 6.15 -3.49
CA ARG A 158 -13.78 6.95 -3.84
C ARG A 158 -14.86 6.94 -2.76
N GLY A 159 -14.58 6.37 -1.59
CA GLY A 159 -15.52 6.31 -0.45
C GLY A 159 -16.34 5.03 -0.38
N GLY A 160 -16.14 4.10 -1.32
CA GLY A 160 -16.77 2.78 -1.30
C GLY A 160 -16.19 1.83 -0.25
N LEU A 161 -16.67 0.60 -0.26
CA LEU A 161 -16.13 -0.50 0.53
C LEU A 161 -15.24 -1.41 -0.33
N PHE A 162 -14.28 -2.07 0.31
CA PHE A 162 -13.54 -3.13 -0.36
C PHE A 162 -14.50 -4.30 -0.58
N SER A 163 -14.90 -4.53 -1.83
CA SER A 163 -15.88 -5.55 -2.19
C SER A 163 -15.33 -6.44 -3.30
N PHE A 164 -15.40 -7.74 -3.07
CA PHE A 164 -15.06 -8.77 -4.05
C PHE A 164 -16.18 -8.97 -5.10
N THR A 165 -17.31 -8.29 -4.92
CA THR A 165 -18.47 -8.38 -5.81
C THR A 165 -18.42 -7.22 -6.79
N PHE A 166 -18.01 -7.49 -8.03
CA PHE A 166 -18.04 -6.50 -9.10
C PHE A 166 -19.37 -6.60 -9.84
N ARG A 167 -20.18 -5.55 -9.76
CA ARG A 167 -21.30 -5.39 -10.69
C ARG A 167 -20.74 -4.73 -11.94
N THR A 168 -20.65 -5.47 -13.03
CA THR A 168 -20.43 -4.89 -14.35
C THR A 168 -21.71 -4.15 -14.73
N SER A 169 -21.67 -2.82 -14.69
CA SER A 169 -22.67 -1.96 -15.32
C SER A 169 -22.45 -1.90 -16.82
#